data_AF-V4XJS0-F1
#
_entry.id   AF-V4XJS0-F1
#
_cell.length_a   1.000
_cell.length_b   1.000
_cell.length_c   1.000
_cell.angle_alpha   90.00
_cell.angle_beta   90.00
_cell.angle_gamma   90.00
#
_symmetry.space_group_name_H-M   'P 1'
#
loop_
_entity.id
_entity.type
_entity.pdbx_description
1 polymer ?
#
loop_
_entity_poly.entity_id
_entity_poly.type
_entity_poly.pdbx_seq_one_letter_code
_entity_poly.pdbx_strand_id
1 'polypeptide(L)'
;MRIASRGQGEAGRERLTLTPETVDDLWHLSYVLEPGDLVSGDTTRRIQRDDDQMRDTGGQREHLSVTIEVSDVEFARFANRLRVGGEITGSSREDQLGHHHTLNVEAHDELTIEKQFKADQIERIEEAEQAADSPDVAIATVEEGEAYIHLVKEYGVDEYAS
;
A
#
# COMPACT_ATOMS: atom_id res chain seq x y z
N MET A 1 2.62 -5.18 -11.03
CA MET A 1 3.55 -4.65 -10.00
C MET A 1 4.94 -4.51 -10.59
N ARG A 2 5.72 -3.50 -10.18
CA ARG A 2 7.11 -3.37 -10.59
C ARG A 2 8.06 -3.42 -9.40
N ILE A 3 9.06 -4.31 -9.45
CA ILE A 3 10.14 -4.33 -8.44
C ILE A 3 11.23 -3.33 -8.84
N ALA A 4 11.52 -2.38 -7.94
CA ALA A 4 12.55 -1.37 -8.17
C ALA A 4 13.93 -1.83 -7.68
N SER A 5 14.01 -2.45 -6.50
CA SER A 5 15.28 -2.98 -5.97
C SER A 5 15.07 -4.08 -4.93
N ARG A 6 16.08 -4.95 -4.81
CA ARG A 6 16.19 -5.97 -3.75
C ARG A 6 17.51 -5.75 -3.00
N GLY A 7 17.50 -5.92 -1.69
CA GLY A 7 18.67 -5.74 -0.84
C GLY A 7 18.55 -6.44 0.51
N GLN A 8 19.58 -6.28 1.34
CA GLN A 8 19.54 -6.73 2.73
C GLN A 8 19.17 -5.55 3.64
N GLY A 9 18.20 -5.80 4.53
CA GLY A 9 17.83 -4.91 5.62
C GLY A 9 18.63 -5.20 6.89
N GLU A 10 18.19 -4.63 8.00
CA GLU A 10 18.82 -4.83 9.30
C GLU A 10 18.47 -6.20 9.90
N ALA A 11 19.32 -6.70 10.81
CA ALA A 11 19.07 -7.93 11.57
C ALA A 11 18.73 -9.17 10.71
N GLY A 12 19.29 -9.26 9.49
CA GLY A 12 19.05 -10.38 8.57
C GLY A 12 17.68 -10.34 7.89
N ARG A 13 16.96 -9.21 7.95
CA ARG A 13 15.77 -8.96 7.14
C ARG A 13 16.18 -8.71 5.69
N GLU A 14 15.26 -8.94 4.78
CA GLU A 14 15.38 -8.58 3.38
C GLU A 14 14.62 -7.28 3.14
N ARG A 15 15.15 -6.46 2.23
CA ARG A 15 14.57 -5.19 1.84
C ARG A 15 14.13 -5.26 0.37
N LEU A 16 12.87 -4.95 0.12
CA LEU A 16 12.26 -4.97 -1.20
C LEU A 16 11.58 -3.62 -1.46
N THR A 17 12.05 -2.89 -2.47
CA THR A 17 11.39 -1.66 -2.94
C THR A 17 10.60 -2.00 -4.20
N LEU A 18 9.33 -1.63 -4.20
CA LEU A 18 8.40 -1.92 -5.30
C LEU A 18 7.39 -0.79 -5.48
N THR A 19 6.76 -0.79 -6.63
CA THR A 19 5.68 0.11 -7.00
C THR A 19 4.49 -0.73 -7.47
N PRO A 20 3.34 -0.71 -6.77
CA PRO A 20 2.12 -1.30 -7.29
C PRO A 20 1.66 -0.48 -8.50
N GLU A 21 1.21 -1.14 -9.55
CA GLU A 21 0.73 -0.52 -10.79
C GLU A 21 -0.79 -0.66 -10.92
N THR A 22 -1.37 -1.67 -10.27
CA THR A 22 -2.80 -1.98 -10.32
C THR A 22 -3.41 -2.07 -8.92
N VAL A 23 -4.75 -2.13 -8.86
CA VAL A 23 -5.48 -2.40 -7.62
C VAL A 23 -5.28 -3.85 -7.16
N ASP A 24 -5.09 -4.79 -8.10
CA ASP A 24 -4.74 -6.17 -7.79
C ASP A 24 -3.40 -6.24 -7.04
N ASP A 25 -2.40 -5.45 -7.44
CA ASP A 25 -1.11 -5.38 -6.73
C ASP A 25 -1.29 -4.97 -5.26
N LEU A 26 -2.17 -4.00 -4.98
CA LEU A 26 -2.48 -3.58 -3.61
C LEU A 26 -3.13 -4.70 -2.80
N TRP A 27 -3.98 -5.51 -3.44
CA TRP A 27 -4.55 -6.71 -2.84
C TRP A 27 -3.46 -7.76 -2.58
N HIS A 28 -2.54 -8.02 -3.52
CA HIS A 28 -1.42 -8.92 -3.28
C HIS A 28 -0.59 -8.49 -2.07
N LEU A 29 -0.26 -7.20 -1.97
CA LEU A 29 0.49 -6.64 -0.84
C LEU A 29 -0.22 -6.82 0.50
N SER A 30 -1.56 -6.84 0.52
CA SER A 30 -2.33 -7.10 1.74
C SER A 30 -2.12 -8.50 2.34
N TYR A 31 -1.69 -9.48 1.52
CA TYR A 31 -1.32 -10.82 1.98
C TYR A 31 0.19 -10.98 2.24
N VAL A 32 1.00 -10.05 1.72
CA VAL A 32 2.45 -10.05 1.92
C VAL A 32 2.81 -9.38 3.25
N LEU A 33 2.13 -8.29 3.59
CA LEU A 33 2.37 -7.51 4.80
C LEU A 33 1.73 -8.16 6.02
N GLU A 34 2.49 -8.25 7.11
CA GLU A 34 2.10 -8.83 8.38
C GLU A 34 2.53 -7.92 9.54
N PRO A 35 1.88 -8.02 10.72
CA PRO A 35 2.34 -7.29 11.90
C PRO A 35 3.80 -7.58 12.26
N GLY A 36 4.57 -6.52 12.56
CA GLY A 36 6.01 -6.57 12.87
C GLY A 36 6.95 -6.35 11.66
N ASP A 37 6.40 -6.26 10.45
CA ASP A 37 7.12 -5.80 9.26
C ASP A 37 7.41 -4.30 9.35
N LEU A 38 8.43 -3.83 8.61
CA LEU A 38 8.69 -2.40 8.44
C LEU A 38 8.31 -1.98 7.03
N VAL A 39 7.46 -0.97 6.91
CA VAL A 39 7.06 -0.39 5.62
C VAL A 39 7.44 1.08 5.58
N SER A 40 8.27 1.44 4.62
CA SER A 40 8.65 2.83 4.37
C SER A 40 7.92 3.38 3.15
N GLY A 41 7.47 4.62 3.25
CA GLY A 41 6.81 5.32 2.15
C GLY A 41 6.58 6.79 2.46
N ASP A 42 6.17 7.52 1.44
CA ASP A 42 5.85 8.94 1.55
C ASP A 42 4.39 9.16 1.96
N THR A 43 4.17 10.18 2.77
CA THR A 43 2.85 10.54 3.27
C THR A 43 2.76 12.03 3.56
N THR A 44 1.58 12.50 3.94
CA THR A 44 1.40 13.87 4.40
C THR A 44 0.72 13.89 5.76
N ARG A 45 1.25 14.70 6.67
CA ARG A 45 0.69 14.87 8.01
C ARG A 45 0.56 16.36 8.33
N ARG A 46 -0.46 16.68 9.13
CA ARG A 46 -0.69 18.04 9.62
C ARG A 46 0.18 18.26 10.85
N ILE A 47 1.14 19.18 10.75
CA ILE A 47 2.10 19.49 11.81
C ILE A 47 1.79 20.87 12.38
N GLN A 48 1.64 20.95 13.70
CA GLN A 48 1.53 22.21 14.43
C GLN A 48 2.94 22.58 14.93
N ARG A 49 3.39 23.80 14.66
CA ARG A 49 4.67 24.31 15.17
C ARG A 49 4.41 25.09 16.44
N ASP A 50 5.19 24.82 17.48
CA ASP A 50 5.03 25.44 18.81
C ASP A 50 5.42 26.93 18.87
N ASP A 51 5.98 27.49 17.80
CA ASP A 51 6.54 28.85 17.79
C ASP A 51 5.50 29.99 17.78
N ASP A 52 4.20 29.72 17.65
CA ASP A 52 3.18 30.77 17.54
C ASP A 52 2.05 30.61 18.60
N GLN A 53 2.43 30.73 19.87
CA GLN A 53 1.54 30.70 21.05
C GLN A 53 0.49 31.83 21.12
N MET A 54 0.16 32.50 20.01
CA MET A 54 -0.86 33.55 19.99
C MET A 54 -2.04 33.28 19.05
N ARG A 55 -1.99 32.26 18.17
CA ARG A 55 -3.12 31.96 17.28
C ARG A 55 -3.15 30.50 16.84
N ASP A 56 -4.28 29.84 17.08
CA ASP A 56 -4.56 28.52 16.52
C ASP A 56 -4.72 28.65 15.00
N THR A 57 -3.60 28.53 14.27
CA THR A 57 -3.56 28.41 12.81
C THR A 57 -3.86 26.97 12.36
N GLY A 58 -4.09 26.07 13.32
CA GLY A 58 -4.37 24.67 13.12
C GLY A 58 -3.21 23.87 12.53
N GLY A 59 -2.01 24.42 12.27
CA GLY A 59 -0.90 23.66 11.68
C GLY A 59 -0.98 23.46 10.16
N GLN A 60 0.16 23.15 9.54
CA GLN A 60 0.35 23.04 8.10
C GLN A 60 0.47 21.58 7.67
N ARG A 61 -0.04 21.23 6.47
CA ARG A 61 0.20 19.91 5.88
C ARG A 61 1.62 19.88 5.32
N GLU A 62 2.44 18.99 5.85
CA GLU A 62 3.81 18.78 5.40
C GLU A 62 3.96 17.37 4.84
N HIS A 63 4.86 17.22 3.86
CA HIS A 63 5.24 15.94 3.28
C HIS A 63 6.28 15.27 4.18
N LEU A 64 6.10 13.99 4.46
CA LEU A 64 6.94 13.20 5.34
C LEU A 64 7.27 11.87 4.68
N SER A 65 8.54 11.47 4.78
CA SER A 65 8.92 10.08 4.57
C SER A 65 8.88 9.39 5.93
N VAL A 66 8.17 8.27 6.03
CA VAL A 66 7.98 7.53 7.29
C VAL A 66 8.30 6.06 7.08
N THR A 67 8.81 5.42 8.13
CA THR A 67 8.91 3.97 8.28
C THR A 67 7.94 3.58 9.39
N ILE A 68 6.99 2.72 9.07
CA ILE A 68 5.97 2.21 9.98
C ILE A 68 6.31 0.78 10.36
N GLU A 69 6.37 0.48 11.66
CA GLU A 69 6.24 -0.88 12.16
C GLU A 69 4.78 -1.29 12.12
N VAL A 70 4.46 -2.23 11.25
CA VAL A 70 3.10 -2.61 10.90
C VAL A 70 2.39 -3.23 12.11
N SER A 71 1.21 -2.71 12.43
CA SER A 71 0.28 -3.30 13.39
C SER A 71 -0.95 -3.89 12.72
N ASP A 72 -1.44 -3.28 11.63
CA ASP A 72 -2.63 -3.69 10.90
C ASP A 72 -2.54 -3.33 9.42
N VAL A 73 -3.18 -4.13 8.57
CA VAL A 73 -3.20 -3.95 7.11
C VAL A 73 -4.63 -4.16 6.60
N GLU A 74 -5.18 -3.15 5.93
CA GLU A 74 -6.53 -3.18 5.39
C GLU A 74 -6.52 -2.82 3.90
N PHE A 75 -7.00 -3.73 3.05
CA PHE A 75 -7.26 -3.44 1.65
C PHE A 75 -8.64 -2.79 1.48
N ALA A 76 -8.66 -1.47 1.29
CA ALA A 76 -9.88 -0.71 1.08
C ALA A 76 -10.28 -0.70 -0.41
N ARG A 77 -10.85 -1.81 -0.90
CA ARG A 77 -11.24 -2.03 -2.31
C ARG A 77 -11.97 -0.84 -2.93
N PHE A 78 -13.02 -0.32 -2.27
CA PHE A 78 -13.83 0.78 -2.82
C PHE A 78 -13.08 2.12 -2.90
N ALA A 79 -11.94 2.24 -2.21
CA ALA A 79 -11.13 3.44 -2.20
C ALA A 79 -9.80 3.25 -2.94
N ASN A 80 -9.61 2.11 -3.62
CA ASN A 80 -8.43 1.72 -4.40
C ASN A 80 -7.11 1.99 -3.66
N ARG A 81 -7.05 1.65 -2.36
CA ARG A 81 -5.87 1.89 -1.52
C ARG A 81 -5.63 0.76 -0.53
N LEU A 82 -4.37 0.54 -0.18
CA LEU A 82 -3.94 -0.28 0.93
C LEU A 82 -3.62 0.62 2.12
N ARG A 83 -4.22 0.34 3.28
CA ARG A 83 -3.98 1.05 4.53
C ARG A 83 -3.05 0.23 5.38
N VAL A 84 -1.86 0.77 5.66
CA VAL A 84 -0.86 0.15 6.51
C VAL A 84 -0.76 0.98 7.79
N GLY A 85 -1.37 0.47 8.86
CA GLY A 85 -1.40 1.12 10.16
C GLY A 85 -0.27 0.62 11.06
N GLY A 86 0.30 1.51 11.86
CA GLY A 86 1.31 1.14 12.84
C GLY A 86 2.00 2.32 13.50
N GLU A 87 3.09 2.04 14.21
CA GLU A 87 3.93 3.03 14.88
C GLU A 87 5.04 3.52 13.95
N ILE A 88 5.31 4.83 13.95
CA ILE A 88 6.41 5.43 13.20
C ILE A 88 7.74 5.14 13.92
N THR A 89 8.55 4.24 13.35
CA THR A 89 9.89 3.89 13.85
C THR A 89 11.00 4.67 13.15
N GLY A 90 10.72 5.25 11.98
CA GLY A 90 11.63 6.13 11.25
C GLY A 90 10.86 7.27 10.60
N SER A 91 11.43 8.47 10.55
CA SER A 91 10.81 9.60 9.85
C SER A 91 11.84 10.64 9.44
N SER A 92 11.55 11.37 8.35
CA SER A 92 12.27 12.59 7.98
C SER A 92 12.15 13.71 9.02
N ARG A 93 11.21 13.60 9.97
CA ARG A 93 11.02 14.52 11.09
C ARG A 93 11.06 13.77 12.42
N GLU A 94 12.08 14.04 13.23
CA GLU A 94 12.30 13.34 14.51
C GLU A 94 11.14 13.52 15.50
N ASP A 95 10.44 14.67 15.47
CA ASP A 95 9.29 14.96 16.32
C ASP A 95 8.06 14.07 16.04
N GLN A 96 8.12 13.25 14.99
CA GLN A 96 7.04 12.35 14.58
C GLN A 96 7.28 10.89 15.01
N LEU A 97 8.47 10.56 15.50
CA LEU A 97 8.83 9.20 15.95
C LEU A 97 7.97 8.75 17.13
N GLY A 98 7.61 7.47 17.16
CA GLY A 98 6.76 6.85 18.19
C GLY A 98 5.27 7.18 18.10
N HIS A 99 4.86 8.08 17.20
CA HIS A 99 3.44 8.32 16.94
C HIS A 99 2.86 7.24 16.02
N HIS A 100 1.57 6.96 16.20
CA HIS A 100 0.85 6.08 15.28
C HIS A 100 0.43 6.82 14.01
N HIS A 101 0.53 6.15 12.88
CA HIS A 101 0.08 6.67 11.59
C HIS A 101 -0.44 5.54 10.70
N THR A 102 -1.23 5.92 9.71
CA THR A 102 -1.67 5.00 8.66
C THR A 102 -1.13 5.48 7.33
N LEU A 103 -0.15 4.76 6.80
CA LEU A 103 0.32 4.95 5.43
C LEU A 103 -0.76 4.45 4.48
N ASN A 104 -1.22 5.33 3.60
CA ASN A 104 -2.13 4.96 2.51
C ASN A 104 -1.26 4.76 1.27
N VAL A 105 -1.27 3.55 0.73
CA VAL A 105 -0.56 3.19 -0.50
C VAL A 105 -1.60 3.06 -1.60
N GLU A 106 -1.45 3.86 -2.64
CA GLU A 106 -2.25 3.85 -3.86
C GLU A 106 -1.42 3.29 -5.03
N ALA A 107 -2.05 3.08 -6.19
CA ALA A 107 -1.31 2.69 -7.37
C ALA A 107 -0.28 3.77 -7.74
N HIS A 108 0.91 3.32 -8.12
CA HIS A 108 2.10 4.11 -8.44
C HIS A 108 2.84 4.75 -7.26
N ASP A 109 2.41 4.51 -6.03
CA ASP A 109 3.17 4.91 -4.84
C ASP A 109 4.34 3.93 -4.61
N GLU A 110 5.56 4.45 -4.60
CA GLU A 110 6.72 3.62 -4.23
C GLU A 110 6.70 3.33 -2.72
N LEU A 111 6.88 2.06 -2.36
CA LEU A 111 7.08 1.64 -0.98
C LEU A 111 8.26 0.69 -0.86
N THR A 112 8.86 0.69 0.33
CA THR A 112 9.91 -0.26 0.69
C THR A 112 9.45 -1.12 1.86
N ILE A 113 9.46 -2.43 1.66
CA ILE A 113 9.11 -3.43 2.66
C ILE A 113 10.41 -4.04 3.19
N GLU A 114 10.56 -4.05 4.50
CA GLU A 114 11.67 -4.72 5.18
C GLU A 114 11.13 -5.74 6.17
N LYS A 115 11.33 -7.02 5.85
CA LYS A 115 10.85 -8.16 6.64
C LYS A 115 11.67 -9.42 6.38
N GLN A 116 11.35 -10.51 7.08
CA GLN A 116 11.81 -11.84 6.68
C GLN A 116 10.75 -12.43 5.76
N PHE A 117 11.01 -12.45 4.46
CA PHE A 117 10.01 -12.97 3.52
C PHE A 117 9.93 -14.49 3.61
N LYS A 118 8.71 -15.01 3.54
CA LYS A 118 8.46 -16.43 3.29
C LYS A 118 8.55 -16.69 1.79
N ALA A 119 8.88 -17.92 1.41
CA ALA A 119 9.02 -18.30 0.01
C ALA A 119 7.75 -18.03 -0.81
N ASP A 120 6.57 -18.30 -0.23
CA ASP A 120 5.26 -18.05 -0.84
C ASP A 120 4.95 -16.55 -1.02
N GLN A 121 5.50 -15.69 -0.15
CA GLN A 121 5.32 -14.24 -0.26
C GLN A 121 6.17 -13.67 -1.41
N ILE A 122 7.40 -14.17 -1.57
CA ILE A 122 8.25 -13.81 -2.71
C ILE A 122 7.62 -14.29 -4.02
N GLU A 123 7.19 -15.55 -4.06
CA GLU A 123 6.51 -16.13 -5.23
C GLU A 123 5.29 -15.31 -5.62
N ARG A 124 4.44 -14.94 -4.65
CA ARG A 124 3.27 -14.08 -4.88
C ARG A 124 3.62 -12.71 -5.48
N ILE A 125 4.71 -12.09 -5.04
CA ILE A 125 5.16 -10.79 -5.57
C ILE A 125 5.67 -10.97 -7.01
N GLU A 126 6.43 -12.03 -7.27
CA GLU A 126 6.98 -12.33 -8.59
C GLU A 126 5.88 -12.70 -9.60
N GLU A 127 4.84 -13.42 -9.16
CA GLU A 127 3.63 -13.69 -9.95
C GLU A 127 2.89 -12.39 -10.30
N ALA A 128 2.68 -11.49 -9.32
CA ALA A 128 2.03 -10.20 -9.55
C ALA A 128 2.85 -9.27 -10.47
N GLU A 129 4.19 -9.38 -10.44
CA GLU A 129 5.06 -8.68 -11.40
C GLU A 129 4.87 -9.22 -12.82
N GLN A 130 4.79 -10.54 -12.99
CA GLN A 130 4.57 -11.17 -14.31
C GLN A 130 3.14 -10.97 -14.82
N ALA A 131 2.16 -10.89 -13.93
CA ALA A 131 0.75 -10.71 -14.27
C ALA A 131 0.43 -9.31 -14.81
N ALA A 132 1.32 -8.33 -14.64
CA ALA A 132 1.14 -6.95 -15.09
C ALA A 132 0.83 -6.82 -16.61
N ASP A 133 1.26 -7.81 -17.41
CA ASP A 133 1.03 -7.87 -18.86
C ASP A 133 -0.24 -8.65 -19.25
N SER A 134 -1.00 -9.17 -18.28
CA SER A 134 -2.21 -9.97 -18.55
C SER A 134 -3.37 -9.08 -19.01
N PRO A 135 -4.11 -9.46 -20.07
CA PRO A 135 -5.23 -8.66 -20.57
C PRO A 135 -6.42 -8.68 -19.62
N ASP A 136 -7.11 -7.55 -19.48
CA ASP A 136 -8.39 -7.48 -18.78
C ASP A 136 -9.42 -8.42 -19.44
N VAL A 137 -10.14 -9.19 -18.61
CA VAL A 137 -11.20 -10.10 -19.07
C VAL A 137 -12.56 -9.55 -18.68
N ALA A 138 -13.43 -9.33 -19.68
CA ALA A 138 -14.83 -8.96 -19.48
C ALA A 138 -15.74 -10.17 -19.77
N ILE A 139 -16.71 -10.40 -18.90
CA ILE A 139 -17.76 -11.41 -19.05
C ILE A 139 -19.09 -10.69 -19.24
N ALA A 140 -19.77 -10.98 -20.36
CA ALA A 140 -21.12 -10.49 -20.63
C ALA A 140 -22.12 -11.66 -20.58
N THR A 141 -23.11 -11.57 -19.70
CA THR A 141 -24.24 -12.50 -19.63
C THR A 141 -25.49 -11.80 -20.13
N VAL A 142 -26.17 -12.41 -21.10
CA VAL A 142 -27.33 -11.80 -21.77
C VAL A 142 -28.51 -12.77 -21.72
N GLU A 143 -29.65 -12.27 -21.21
CA GLU A 143 -30.96 -12.92 -21.26
C GLU A 143 -32.00 -11.99 -21.91
N GLU A 144 -33.23 -12.46 -22.09
CA GLU A 144 -34.29 -11.63 -22.67
C GLU A 144 -34.63 -10.45 -21.74
N GLY A 145 -34.23 -9.24 -22.14
CA GLY A 145 -34.52 -7.99 -21.43
C GLY A 145 -33.46 -7.55 -20.43
N GLU A 146 -32.42 -8.35 -20.19
CA GLU A 146 -31.38 -8.07 -19.20
C GLU A 146 -29.99 -8.42 -19.74
N ALA A 147 -28.98 -7.60 -19.41
CA ALA A 147 -27.60 -7.88 -19.76
C ALA A 147 -26.67 -7.37 -18.66
N TYR A 148 -25.82 -8.24 -18.14
CA TYR A 148 -24.83 -7.89 -17.14
C TYR A 148 -23.43 -7.97 -17.71
N ILE A 149 -22.62 -6.94 -17.49
CA ILE A 149 -21.21 -6.89 -17.85
C ILE A 149 -20.39 -6.87 -16.57
N HIS A 150 -19.50 -7.83 -16.44
CA HIS A 150 -18.60 -7.96 -15.31
C HIS A 150 -17.14 -7.94 -15.78
N LEU A 151 -16.25 -7.36 -14.97
CA LEU A 151 -14.80 -7.44 -15.15
C LEU A 151 -14.22 -8.44 -14.15
N VAL A 152 -13.37 -9.34 -14.65
CA VAL A 152 -12.64 -10.30 -13.82
C VAL A 152 -11.34 -9.65 -13.36
N LYS A 153 -11.12 -9.64 -12.05
CA LYS A 153 -9.93 -9.14 -11.36
C LYS A 153 -9.36 -10.26 -10.48
N GLU A 154 -8.11 -10.15 -10.06
CA GLU A 154 -7.50 -11.15 -9.19
C GLU A 154 -8.08 -11.11 -7.77
N TYR A 155 -8.53 -9.92 -7.33
CA TYR A 155 -9.26 -9.76 -6.07
C TYR A 155 -10.76 -10.09 -6.15
N GLY A 156 -11.32 -10.41 -7.34
CA GLY A 156 -12.73 -10.78 -7.48
C GLY A 156 -13.38 -10.30 -8.78
N VAL A 157 -14.69 -10.04 -8.72
CA VAL A 157 -15.49 -9.59 -9.87
C VAL A 157 -16.09 -8.22 -9.59
N ASP A 158 -15.95 -7.29 -10.54
CA ASP A 158 -16.59 -5.97 -10.54
C ASP A 158 -17.74 -5.95 -11.55
N GLU A 159 -18.92 -5.51 -11.13
CA GLU A 159 -20.03 -5.23 -12.04
C GLU A 159 -19.80 -3.87 -12.73
N TYR A 160 -19.82 -3.86 -14.06
CA TYR A 160 -19.61 -2.68 -14.88
C TYR A 160 -20.93 -2.05 -15.34
N ALA A 161 -21.90 -2.87 -15.73
CA ALA A 161 -23.22 -2.43 -16.17
C ALA A 161 -24.24 -3.57 -16.06
N SER A 162 -25.51 -3.20 -15.84
CA SER A 162 -26.70 -4.06 -15.80
C SER A 162 -27.85 -3.45 -16.60
#